data_AF-A0A9D9QBF4-F1
#
_entry.id   AF-A0A9D9QBF4-F1
#
_cell.length_a   1.000
_cell.length_b   1.000
_cell.length_c   1.000
_cell.angle_alpha   90.00
_cell.angle_beta   90.00
_cell.angle_gamma   90.00
#
_symmetry.space_group_name_H-M   'P 1'
#
loop_
_entity.id
_entity.type
_entity.pdbx_description
1 polymer ?
#
loop_
_entity_poly.entity_id
_entity_poly.type
_entity_poly.pdbx_seq_one_letter_code
_entity_poly.pdbx_strand_id
1 'polypeptide(L)'
;MKKAVFYLLLIILCAFSFAEEMIRIDNEELMNLSDLNGIWENDSRFLLFNTDKISFILKPFYRFYYDETDTLRAGLTTGESGETVLRIKYSNSKKTLPHPICVINDKLFLDFFCYGSAFLESDETDELHKTSPLYGYWRAGGNVDTIELAVPHDQREVTSYYFTNTDVYFLRYWRADVPYDKVAATVTDGDFSFEIDKFLMIGDTVYTCVTGRGTKVRYFSKYPYSVNGDTITIMQDDDRTFPLYISHNGSLLSLSEPYLTKSKVEDLPAEIAAHNSLRHFPIKPWFKLWDLDFHWEEIEYLRNGRRK
;
A
#
# COMPACT_ATOMS: atom_id res chain seq x y z
N MET A 1 41.22 -34.34 -20.77
CA MET A 1 40.57 -34.65 -19.47
C MET A 1 40.53 -33.48 -18.49
N LYS A 2 41.61 -32.70 -18.28
CA LYS A 2 41.63 -31.62 -17.27
C LYS A 2 40.62 -30.47 -17.48
N LYS A 3 40.32 -30.10 -18.73
CA LYS A 3 39.35 -29.01 -19.03
C LYS A 3 37.89 -29.40 -18.76
N ALA A 4 37.51 -30.65 -19.05
CA ALA A 4 36.14 -31.13 -18.84
C ALA A 4 35.77 -31.22 -17.35
N VAL A 5 36.73 -31.64 -16.50
CA VAL A 5 36.57 -31.67 -15.04
C VAL A 5 36.40 -30.25 -14.48
N PHE A 6 37.14 -29.27 -15.01
CA PHE A 6 37.02 -27.87 -14.59
C PHE A 6 35.65 -27.27 -14.93
N TYR A 7 35.12 -27.51 -16.13
CA TYR A 7 33.77 -27.03 -16.49
C TYR A 7 32.66 -27.70 -15.67
N LEU A 8 32.79 -29.00 -15.35
CA LEU A 8 31.84 -29.69 -14.48
C LEU A 8 31.83 -29.09 -13.07
N LEU A 9 33.01 -28.79 -12.52
CA LEU A 9 33.17 -28.15 -11.20
C LEU A 9 32.58 -26.74 -11.18
N LEU A 10 32.74 -25.96 -12.26
CA LEU A 10 32.16 -24.63 -12.39
C LEU A 10 30.63 -24.67 -12.45
N ILE A 11 30.06 -25.62 -13.19
CA ILE A 11 28.60 -25.79 -13.28
C ILE A 11 28.02 -26.22 -11.94
N ILE A 12 28.70 -27.12 -11.21
CA ILE A 12 28.29 -27.55 -9.87
C ILE A 12 28.36 -26.36 -8.91
N LEU A 13 29.43 -25.55 -8.94
CA LEU A 13 29.54 -24.36 -8.10
C LEU A 13 28.42 -23.35 -8.38
N CYS A 14 28.12 -23.07 -9.66
CA CYS A 14 27.00 -22.23 -10.02
C CYS A 14 25.67 -22.81 -9.53
N ALA A 15 25.44 -24.12 -9.70
CA ALA A 15 24.22 -24.78 -9.24
C ALA A 15 24.07 -24.73 -7.71
N PHE A 16 25.17 -24.81 -6.96
CA PHE A 16 25.16 -24.64 -5.50
C PHE A 16 24.87 -23.19 -5.10
N SER A 17 25.45 -22.19 -5.77
CA SER A 17 25.12 -20.78 -5.50
C SER A 17 23.65 -20.45 -5.81
N PHE A 18 23.13 -20.96 -6.95
CA PHE A 18 21.71 -20.80 -7.27
C PHE A 18 20.79 -21.55 -6.30
N ALA A 19 21.18 -22.73 -5.82
CA ALA A 19 20.40 -23.49 -4.84
C ALA A 19 20.41 -22.83 -3.46
N GLU A 20 21.55 -22.29 -3.01
CA GLU A 20 21.63 -21.51 -1.76
C GLU A 20 20.75 -20.25 -1.83
N GLU A 21 20.76 -19.54 -2.95
CA GLU A 21 19.90 -18.36 -3.15
C GLU A 21 18.42 -18.73 -3.19
N MET A 22 18.06 -19.90 -3.74
CA MET A 22 16.69 -20.42 -3.74
C MET A 22 16.22 -20.88 -2.35
N ILE A 23 17.10 -21.46 -1.53
CA ILE A 23 16.81 -21.91 -0.16
C ILE A 23 16.70 -20.71 0.79
N ARG A 24 17.47 -19.64 0.56
CA ARG A 24 17.46 -18.43 1.39
C ARG A 24 16.12 -17.69 1.34
N ILE A 25 15.41 -17.76 0.20
CA ILE A 25 14.09 -17.15 0.01
C ILE A 25 12.99 -17.84 0.85
N ASP A 26 13.13 -19.12 1.17
CA ASP A 26 12.13 -19.86 1.97
C ASP A 26 12.42 -19.84 3.49
N ASN A 27 13.60 -19.38 3.91
CA ASN A 27 14.06 -19.30 5.31
C ASN A 27 14.27 -17.86 5.78
N GLU A 28 13.49 -16.88 5.30
CA GLU A 28 13.41 -15.61 6.01
C GLU A 28 12.79 -15.89 7.39
N GLU A 29 13.57 -15.63 8.44
CA GLU A 29 13.12 -15.72 9.83
C GLU A 29 12.05 -14.63 10.02
N LEU A 30 10.79 -15.01 9.78
CA LEU A 30 9.66 -14.11 9.95
C LEU A 30 9.62 -13.67 11.42
N MET A 31 9.75 -12.37 11.64
CA MET A 31 9.46 -11.80 12.95
C MET A 31 7.98 -12.03 13.27
N ASN A 32 7.68 -12.21 14.55
CA ASN A 32 6.30 -12.33 14.99
C ASN A 32 5.56 -11.00 14.78
N LEU A 33 4.23 -11.06 14.81
CA LEU A 33 3.36 -9.89 14.63
C LEU A 33 3.15 -9.13 15.96
N SER A 34 4.11 -9.17 16.90
CA SER A 34 3.92 -8.55 18.23
C SER A 34 3.57 -7.06 18.14
N ASP A 35 4.18 -6.37 17.18
CA ASP A 35 4.02 -4.93 16.98
C ASP A 35 2.64 -4.56 16.41
N LEU A 36 1.98 -5.51 15.75
CA LEU A 36 0.62 -5.38 15.25
C LEU A 36 -0.43 -6.05 16.14
N ASN A 37 -0.02 -6.71 17.23
CA ASN A 37 -0.90 -7.55 18.01
C ASN A 37 -2.16 -6.80 18.48
N GLY A 38 -3.32 -7.43 18.27
CA GLY A 38 -4.63 -6.88 18.61
C GLY A 38 -5.58 -6.78 17.43
N ILE A 39 -6.71 -6.11 17.69
CA ILE A 39 -7.82 -5.99 16.75
C ILE A 39 -7.67 -4.67 16.00
N TRP A 40 -7.69 -4.74 14.68
CA TRP A 40 -7.66 -3.62 13.77
C TRP A 40 -8.93 -3.61 12.95
N GLU A 41 -9.43 -2.44 12.59
CA GLU A 41 -10.70 -2.34 11.89
C GLU A 41 -10.75 -1.20 10.88
N ASN A 42 -11.63 -1.38 9.90
CA ASN A 42 -12.18 -0.33 9.08
C ASN A 42 -13.70 -0.54 8.93
N ASP A 43 -14.33 0.21 8.03
CA ASP A 43 -15.78 0.13 7.80
C ASP A 43 -16.28 -1.24 7.33
N SER A 44 -15.40 -2.06 6.76
CA SER A 44 -15.76 -3.31 6.08
C SER A 44 -15.32 -4.58 6.80
N ARG A 45 -14.34 -4.52 7.70
CA ARG A 45 -13.78 -5.71 8.36
C ARG A 45 -13.06 -5.41 9.67
N PHE A 46 -12.91 -6.43 10.50
CA PHE A 46 -11.87 -6.53 11.52
C PHE A 46 -10.77 -7.47 11.03
N LEU A 47 -9.53 -7.11 11.34
CA LEU A 47 -8.38 -8.00 11.28
C LEU A 47 -7.85 -8.21 12.69
N LEU A 48 -7.81 -9.46 13.13
CA LEU A 48 -7.15 -9.82 14.39
C LEU A 48 -5.74 -10.31 14.07
N PHE A 49 -4.75 -9.54 14.50
CA PHE A 49 -3.34 -9.93 14.42
C PHE A 49 -2.97 -10.64 15.72
N ASN A 50 -2.59 -11.91 15.59
CA ASN A 50 -1.98 -12.73 16.64
C ASN A 50 -0.50 -12.93 16.32
N THR A 51 0.27 -13.58 17.19
CA THR A 51 1.72 -13.79 17.04
C THR A 51 2.20 -14.23 15.64
N ASP A 52 1.48 -15.13 14.96
CA ASP A 52 1.87 -15.72 13.68
C ASP A 52 0.74 -15.77 12.63
N LYS A 53 -0.40 -15.14 12.92
CA LYS A 53 -1.64 -15.30 12.15
C LYS A 53 -2.47 -14.02 12.09
N ILE A 54 -3.22 -13.89 11.01
CA ILE A 54 -4.23 -12.86 10.79
C ILE A 54 -5.57 -13.55 10.61
N SER A 55 -6.54 -13.25 11.46
CA SER A 55 -7.93 -13.71 11.30
C SER A 55 -8.78 -12.59 10.71
N PHE A 56 -9.59 -12.94 9.71
CA PHE A 56 -10.44 -12.00 8.97
C PHE A 56 -11.90 -12.14 9.43
N ILE A 57 -12.47 -11.03 9.89
CA ILE A 57 -13.88 -10.96 10.26
C ILE A 57 -14.51 -9.89 9.40
N LEU A 58 -15.37 -10.30 8.48
CA LEU A 58 -16.04 -9.37 7.59
C LEU A 58 -17.18 -8.70 8.35
N LYS A 59 -17.45 -7.44 8.03
CA LYS A 59 -18.68 -6.71 8.38
C LYS A 59 -19.62 -6.74 7.14
N PRO A 60 -20.12 -7.91 6.70
CA PRO A 60 -20.85 -8.05 5.43
C PRO A 60 -22.15 -7.24 5.38
N PHE A 61 -22.75 -7.25 4.18
CA PHE A 61 -23.95 -6.57 3.71
C PHE A 61 -24.86 -5.97 4.81
N TYR A 62 -24.99 -4.64 4.77
CA TYR A 62 -25.80 -3.81 5.66
C TYR A 62 -25.39 -3.80 7.15
N ARG A 63 -24.23 -4.36 7.52
CA ARG A 63 -23.78 -4.45 8.93
C ARG A 63 -24.81 -5.19 9.79
N PHE A 64 -25.41 -6.25 9.24
CA PHE A 64 -26.40 -7.06 9.94
C PHE A 64 -25.80 -8.29 10.62
N TYR A 65 -24.68 -8.76 10.10
CA TYR A 65 -24.03 -9.96 10.60
C TYR A 65 -22.54 -9.77 10.44
N TYR A 66 -21.75 -10.23 11.40
CA TYR A 66 -20.29 -10.35 11.29
C TYR A 66 -19.95 -11.79 10.99
N ASP A 67 -19.18 -11.98 9.92
CA ASP A 67 -18.82 -13.30 9.39
C ASP A 67 -17.34 -13.58 9.62
N GLU A 68 -17.06 -14.58 10.44
CA GLU A 68 -15.71 -15.08 10.69
C GLU A 68 -15.32 -15.98 9.52
N THR A 69 -14.32 -15.57 8.75
CA THR A 69 -14.05 -16.19 7.45
C THR A 69 -12.89 -17.18 7.52
N ASP A 70 -11.66 -16.68 7.57
CA ASP A 70 -10.47 -17.52 7.53
C ASP A 70 -9.31 -16.89 8.29
N THR A 71 -8.31 -17.71 8.60
CA THR A 71 -7.09 -17.30 9.28
C THR A 71 -5.88 -17.64 8.41
N LEU A 72 -5.10 -16.62 8.06
CA LEU A 72 -3.87 -16.77 7.28
C LEU A 72 -2.66 -16.71 8.19
N ARG A 73 -1.62 -17.48 7.88
CA ARG A 73 -0.32 -17.31 8.55
C ARG A 73 0.37 -16.06 8.01
N ALA A 74 0.97 -15.28 8.89
CA ALA A 74 1.74 -14.12 8.51
C ALA A 74 2.86 -13.82 9.50
N GLY A 75 3.82 -13.03 9.06
CA GLY A 75 4.89 -12.50 9.89
C GLY A 75 5.44 -11.21 9.31
N LEU A 76 6.37 -10.58 10.04
CA LEU A 76 6.98 -9.32 9.64
C LEU A 76 8.41 -9.54 9.15
N THR A 77 8.78 -8.76 8.15
CA THR A 77 10.15 -8.58 7.70
C THR A 77 10.41 -7.08 7.49
N THR A 78 11.68 -6.71 7.37
CA THR A 78 12.06 -5.35 6.99
C THR A 78 12.42 -5.34 5.52
N GLY A 79 11.83 -4.42 4.76
CA GLY A 79 12.14 -4.25 3.34
C GLY A 79 13.44 -3.48 3.11
N GLU A 80 13.85 -3.38 1.85
CA GLU A 80 15.11 -2.73 1.45
C GLU A 80 15.15 -1.23 1.79
N SER A 81 13.99 -0.57 1.81
CA SER A 81 13.88 0.86 2.11
C SER A 81 13.68 1.14 3.61
N GLY A 82 13.73 0.11 4.46
CA GLY A 82 13.47 0.19 5.90
C GLY A 82 11.99 0.15 6.26
N GLU A 83 11.11 -0.13 5.29
CA GLU A 83 9.69 -0.31 5.51
C GLU A 83 9.38 -1.62 6.23
N THR A 84 8.28 -1.65 6.98
CA THR A 84 7.77 -2.90 7.55
C THR A 84 6.99 -3.65 6.47
N VAL A 85 7.35 -4.90 6.23
CA VAL A 85 6.69 -5.76 5.24
C VAL A 85 5.96 -6.87 5.96
N LEU A 86 4.64 -6.89 5.83
CA LEU A 86 3.78 -7.97 6.29
C LEU A 86 3.77 -9.09 5.24
N ARG A 87 4.39 -10.22 5.56
CA ARG A 87 4.43 -11.38 4.66
C ARG A 87 3.31 -12.34 4.99
N ILE A 88 2.35 -12.49 4.07
CA ILE A 88 1.14 -13.31 4.25
C ILE A 88 1.23 -14.59 3.42
N LYS A 89 0.95 -15.74 4.04
CA LYS A 89 0.86 -17.04 3.39
C LYS A 89 -0.57 -17.31 2.96
N TYR A 90 -0.87 -17.05 1.68
CA TYR A 90 -2.16 -17.37 1.08
C TYR A 90 -2.29 -18.86 0.76
N SER A 91 -3.50 -19.40 0.93
CA SER A 91 -3.82 -20.82 0.67
C SER A 91 -3.47 -21.28 -0.75
N ASN A 92 -3.64 -20.39 -1.74
CA ASN A 92 -3.38 -20.68 -3.16
C ASN A 92 -1.96 -20.33 -3.61
N SER A 93 -1.09 -19.83 -2.72
CA SER A 93 0.28 -19.43 -3.06
C SER A 93 1.31 -20.37 -2.43
N LYS A 94 2.30 -20.77 -3.22
CA LYS A 94 3.47 -21.53 -2.71
C LYS A 94 4.39 -20.67 -1.86
N LYS A 95 4.43 -19.36 -2.08
CA LYS A 95 5.28 -18.41 -1.34
C LYS A 95 4.46 -17.50 -0.43
N THR A 96 5.07 -16.99 0.62
CA THR A 96 4.55 -15.83 1.34
C THR A 96 4.65 -14.61 0.44
N LEU A 97 3.62 -13.76 0.45
CA LEU A 97 3.56 -12.57 -0.39
C LEU A 97 3.72 -11.31 0.47
N PRO A 98 4.53 -10.33 0.02
CA PRO A 98 4.80 -9.11 0.76
C PRO A 98 3.61 -8.15 0.70
N HIS A 99 3.29 -7.54 1.83
CA HIS A 99 2.35 -6.43 1.96
C HIS A 99 3.09 -5.35 2.73
N PRO A 100 3.74 -4.41 2.04
CA PRO A 100 4.36 -3.28 2.71
C PRO A 100 3.30 -2.50 3.50
N ILE A 101 3.60 -2.20 4.75
CA ILE A 101 2.70 -1.52 5.67
C ILE A 101 3.46 -0.46 6.46
N CYS A 102 2.71 0.53 6.93
CA CYS A 102 3.21 1.55 7.84
C CYS A 102 2.24 1.73 8.99
N VAL A 103 2.73 1.88 10.21
CA VAL A 103 1.91 2.18 11.39
C VAL A 103 2.32 3.52 11.98
N ILE A 104 1.39 4.47 12.02
CA ILE A 104 1.58 5.81 12.62
C ILE A 104 0.40 6.06 13.56
N ASN A 105 0.66 6.26 14.86
CA ASN A 105 -0.35 6.63 15.85
C ASN A 105 -1.60 5.71 15.83
N ASP A 106 -1.40 4.39 15.98
CA ASP A 106 -2.47 3.37 15.96
C ASP A 106 -3.29 3.31 14.66
N LYS A 107 -2.73 3.83 13.57
CA LYS A 107 -3.30 3.76 12.22
C LYS A 107 -2.34 3.02 11.30
N LEU A 108 -2.86 2.07 10.54
CA LEU A 108 -2.12 1.28 9.57
C LEU A 108 -2.41 1.80 8.16
N PHE A 109 -1.37 2.05 7.39
CA PHE A 109 -1.40 2.58 6.03
C PHE A 109 -0.80 1.58 5.05
N LEU A 110 -1.40 1.50 3.87
CA LEU A 110 -0.85 0.75 2.72
C LEU A 110 -0.22 1.68 1.69
N ASP A 111 -0.69 2.93 1.60
CA ASP A 111 -0.05 4.00 0.83
C ASP A 111 0.69 4.96 1.77
N PHE A 112 2.01 4.85 1.75
CA PHE A 112 2.92 5.58 2.63
C PHE A 112 4.27 5.76 1.96
N PHE A 113 5.09 6.63 2.56
CA PHE A 113 6.39 7.01 2.07
C PHE A 113 7.45 6.86 3.16
N CYS A 114 8.61 6.37 2.75
CA CYS A 114 9.80 6.32 3.58
C CYS A 114 10.71 7.49 3.22
N TYR A 115 11.17 8.23 4.23
CA TYR A 115 12.09 9.33 4.04
C TYR A 115 13.44 8.83 3.48
N GLY A 116 13.93 9.49 2.42
CA GLY A 116 15.32 9.45 1.99
C GLY A 116 15.66 8.61 0.75
N SER A 117 16.97 8.47 0.53
CA SER A 117 17.78 7.67 -0.42
C SER A 117 17.77 7.99 -1.93
N ALA A 118 18.91 8.46 -2.44
CA ALA A 118 19.93 7.59 -3.01
C ALA A 118 21.25 7.83 -2.27
N PHE A 119 21.64 6.86 -1.44
CA PHE A 119 22.96 6.77 -0.79
C PHE A 119 23.36 7.88 0.20
N LEU A 120 22.41 8.33 1.03
CA LEU A 120 22.57 9.31 2.11
C LEU A 120 23.90 9.24 2.91
N GLU A 121 24.65 10.34 2.98
CA GLU A 121 25.01 11.03 4.24
C GLU A 121 24.82 12.55 4.05
N SER A 122 24.21 13.22 5.03
CA SER A 122 23.95 14.67 4.97
C SER A 122 25.17 15.47 5.42
N ASP A 123 25.86 16.15 4.50
CA ASP A 123 26.82 17.19 4.87
C ASP A 123 26.08 18.47 5.32
N GLU A 124 26.73 19.22 6.23
CA GLU A 124 26.29 20.41 6.99
C GLU A 124 25.59 21.53 6.17
N THR A 125 25.57 21.46 4.84
CA THR A 125 24.95 22.42 3.92
C THR A 125 23.42 22.32 3.82
N ASP A 126 22.83 21.17 4.12
CA ASP A 126 21.37 20.95 3.98
C ASP A 126 20.56 21.43 5.20
N GLU A 127 21.20 21.63 6.36
CA GLU A 127 20.53 22.19 7.55
C GLU A 127 20.14 23.66 7.37
N LEU A 128 20.90 24.43 6.57
CA LEU A 128 20.66 25.85 6.36
C LEU A 128 19.36 26.11 5.54
N HIS A 129 18.88 25.12 4.81
CA HIS A 129 17.73 25.23 3.91
C HIS A 129 16.50 24.42 4.34
N LYS A 130 16.62 23.54 5.35
CA LYS A 130 15.48 22.80 5.93
C LYS A 130 14.63 23.72 6.81
N THR A 131 13.64 24.37 6.20
CA THR A 131 12.61 25.11 6.96
C THR A 131 11.33 24.30 7.15
N SER A 132 11.05 23.34 6.26
CA SER A 132 9.89 22.46 6.32
C SER A 132 10.28 21.06 6.83
N PRO A 133 9.48 20.43 7.72
CA PRO A 133 9.72 19.06 8.16
C PRO A 133 9.56 18.03 7.04
N LEU A 134 8.92 18.42 5.93
CA LEU A 134 8.77 17.57 4.75
C LEU A 134 9.94 17.68 3.79
N TYR A 135 10.85 18.65 3.95
CA TYR A 135 11.92 18.89 3.00
C TYR A 135 12.75 17.64 2.75
N GLY A 136 12.92 17.27 1.48
CA GLY A 136 13.70 16.13 1.04
C GLY A 136 12.93 15.12 0.22
N TYR A 137 13.58 13.99 -0.03
CA TYR A 137 13.06 12.90 -0.85
C TYR A 137 12.23 11.93 -0.02
N TRP A 138 11.04 11.56 -0.50
CA TRP A 138 10.12 10.60 0.11
C TRP A 138 9.77 9.52 -0.90
N ARG A 139 10.29 8.31 -0.67
CA ARG A 139 10.12 7.16 -1.54
C ARG A 139 8.79 6.48 -1.25
N ALA A 140 8.08 6.05 -2.29
CA ALA A 140 6.96 5.14 -2.13
C ALA A 140 7.40 3.89 -1.35
N GLY A 141 6.71 3.60 -0.24
CA GLY A 141 6.90 2.40 0.56
C GLY A 141 5.80 1.35 0.35
N GLY A 142 4.66 1.77 -0.21
CA GLY A 142 3.50 0.93 -0.49
C GLY A 142 3.34 0.56 -1.96
N ASN A 143 2.83 -0.64 -2.24
CA ASN A 143 2.48 -1.06 -3.61
C ASN A 143 1.23 -1.95 -3.69
N VAL A 144 0.48 -2.12 -2.60
CA VAL A 144 -0.76 -2.92 -2.53
C VAL A 144 -1.89 -2.06 -1.98
N ASP A 145 -3.10 -2.27 -2.47
CA ASP A 145 -4.26 -1.44 -2.09
C ASP A 145 -5.08 -2.06 -0.95
N THR A 146 -4.90 -3.36 -0.70
CA THR A 146 -5.78 -4.12 0.20
C THR A 146 -5.04 -5.28 0.88
N ILE A 147 -5.46 -5.59 2.11
CA ILE A 147 -5.16 -6.85 2.80
C ILE A 147 -6.46 -7.66 2.86
N GLU A 148 -6.56 -8.73 2.06
CA GLU A 148 -7.76 -9.57 1.93
C GLU A 148 -7.41 -11.06 2.00
N LEU A 149 -8.42 -11.92 1.88
CA LEU A 149 -8.22 -13.37 1.72
C LEU A 149 -7.75 -13.75 0.32
N ALA A 150 -8.12 -12.95 -0.67
CA ALA A 150 -7.63 -13.08 -2.03
C ALA A 150 -6.26 -12.42 -2.14
N VAL A 151 -5.39 -13.00 -2.97
CA VAL A 151 -4.08 -12.43 -3.28
C VAL A 151 -4.28 -11.08 -3.97
N PRO A 152 -3.79 -9.96 -3.41
CA PRO A 152 -3.89 -8.67 -4.07
C PRO A 152 -2.93 -8.58 -5.26
N HIS A 153 -3.20 -7.61 -6.13
CA HIS A 153 -2.29 -7.26 -7.22
C HIS A 153 -1.40 -6.10 -6.81
N ASP A 154 -0.10 -6.20 -7.12
CA ASP A 154 0.80 -5.06 -7.00
C ASP A 154 0.38 -3.95 -7.97
N GLN A 155 0.47 -2.70 -7.51
CA GLN A 155 0.28 -1.54 -8.35
C GLN A 155 1.29 -1.54 -9.51
N ARG A 156 0.83 -1.16 -10.69
CA ARG A 156 1.71 -1.03 -11.87
C ARG A 156 2.66 0.16 -11.74
N GLU A 157 2.25 1.15 -10.98
CA GLU A 157 2.91 2.44 -10.86
C GLU A 157 2.75 2.95 -9.44
N VAL A 158 3.81 3.56 -8.93
CA VAL A 158 3.85 4.20 -7.62
C VAL A 158 4.41 5.60 -7.79
N THR A 159 4.07 6.50 -6.88
CA THR A 159 4.54 7.89 -6.91
C THR A 159 5.40 8.16 -5.71
N SER A 160 6.59 8.70 -5.92
CA SER A 160 7.45 9.24 -4.86
C SER A 160 7.42 10.77 -4.93
N TYR A 161 7.78 11.42 -3.82
CA TYR A 161 7.76 12.87 -3.72
C TYR A 161 9.14 13.42 -3.40
N TYR A 162 9.43 14.61 -3.91
CA TYR A 162 10.53 15.43 -3.40
C TYR A 162 9.97 16.77 -2.98
N PHE A 163 10.06 17.12 -1.70
CA PHE A 163 9.59 18.41 -1.21
C PHE A 163 10.75 19.38 -1.06
N THR A 164 10.53 20.58 -1.58
CA THR A 164 11.34 21.76 -1.27
C THR A 164 10.62 22.58 -0.19
N ASN A 165 11.08 23.81 0.08
CA ASN A 165 10.40 24.68 1.02
C ASN A 165 9.05 25.22 0.50
N THR A 166 8.85 25.24 -0.82
CA THR A 166 7.65 25.84 -1.46
C THR A 166 6.90 24.87 -2.36
N ASP A 167 7.63 24.00 -3.06
CA ASP A 167 7.08 23.14 -4.10
C ASP A 167 7.32 21.67 -3.80
N VAL A 168 6.42 20.83 -4.30
CA VAL A 168 6.50 19.37 -4.31
C VAL A 168 6.67 18.86 -5.74
N TYR A 169 7.61 17.94 -5.93
CA TYR A 169 7.85 17.23 -7.18
C TYR A 169 7.24 15.83 -7.11
N PHE A 170 6.43 15.50 -8.11
CA PHE A 170 5.81 14.19 -8.29
C PHE A 170 6.69 13.34 -9.22
N LEU A 171 7.24 12.26 -8.66
CA LEU A 171 8.18 11.37 -9.33
C LEU A 171 7.49 10.03 -9.56
N ARG A 172 7.17 9.73 -10.82
CA ARG A 172 6.47 8.50 -11.19
C ARG A 172 7.46 7.36 -11.39
N TYR A 173 7.16 6.24 -10.76
CA TYR A 173 7.87 4.98 -10.92
C TYR A 173 6.91 3.94 -11.49
N TRP A 174 7.38 3.16 -12.47
CA TRP A 174 6.60 2.06 -13.04
C TRP A 174 7.30 0.73 -12.79
N ARG A 175 6.50 -0.32 -12.65
CA ARG A 175 6.99 -1.68 -12.47
C ARG A 175 7.94 -2.07 -13.60
N ALA A 176 9.06 -2.66 -13.25
CA ALA A 176 10.07 -3.11 -14.19
C ALA A 176 10.45 -4.58 -13.90
N ASP A 177 10.61 -5.34 -14.97
CA ASP A 177 11.13 -6.71 -14.90
C ASP A 177 12.66 -6.68 -15.08
N VAL A 178 13.34 -6.16 -14.05
CA VAL A 178 14.79 -6.01 -14.00
C VAL A 178 15.27 -6.38 -12.60
N PRO A 179 16.50 -6.91 -12.45
CA PRO A 179 17.08 -7.10 -11.12
C PRO A 179 17.22 -5.75 -10.43
N TYR A 180 16.95 -5.73 -9.13
CA TYR A 180 17.21 -4.57 -8.31
C TYR A 180 18.70 -4.28 -8.26
N ASP A 181 19.02 -3.00 -8.38
CA ASP A 181 20.37 -2.48 -8.23
C ASP A 181 20.28 -1.11 -7.56
N LYS A 182 21.29 -0.76 -6.78
CA LYS A 182 21.34 0.57 -6.18
C LYS A 182 21.99 1.50 -7.19
N VAL A 183 21.19 2.38 -7.79
CA VAL A 183 21.65 3.37 -8.78
C VAL A 183 20.92 4.69 -8.54
N ALA A 184 21.64 5.80 -8.59
CA ALA A 184 21.03 7.13 -8.50
C ALA A 184 20.52 7.60 -9.88
N ALA A 185 19.43 8.34 -9.87
CA ALA A 185 18.94 9.11 -11.00
C ALA A 185 18.90 10.59 -10.63
N THR A 186 19.20 11.46 -11.59
CA THR A 186 19.22 12.92 -11.37
C THR A 186 17.95 13.54 -11.95
N VAL A 187 17.35 14.43 -11.18
CA VAL A 187 16.29 15.35 -11.61
C VAL A 187 16.91 16.74 -11.76
N THR A 188 16.58 17.44 -12.85
CA THR A 188 17.07 18.81 -13.09
C THR A 188 15.89 19.70 -13.47
N ASP A 189 15.69 20.76 -12.69
CA ASP A 189 14.71 21.83 -12.92
C ASP A 189 15.43 23.18 -12.96
N GLY A 190 15.82 23.63 -14.16
CA GLY A 190 16.65 24.83 -14.32
C GLY A 190 18.00 24.69 -13.61
N ASP A 191 18.25 25.57 -12.65
CA ASP A 191 19.47 25.59 -11.83
C ASP A 191 19.39 24.66 -10.61
N PHE A 192 18.21 24.10 -10.32
CA PHE A 192 18.01 23.18 -9.20
C PHE A 192 18.16 21.73 -9.67
N SER A 193 18.99 20.95 -8.99
CA SER A 193 19.16 19.52 -9.27
C SER A 193 19.29 18.72 -7.99
N PHE A 194 18.68 17.54 -7.98
CA PHE A 194 18.74 16.61 -6.85
C PHE A 194 18.80 15.16 -7.36
N GLU A 195 19.30 14.28 -6.50
CA GLU A 195 19.43 12.86 -6.78
C GLU A 195 18.34 12.06 -6.06
N ILE A 196 17.85 11.02 -6.73
CA ILE A 196 16.82 10.10 -6.25
C ILE A 196 17.21 8.66 -6.58
N ASP A 197 16.66 7.69 -5.88
CA ASP A 197 16.81 6.28 -6.23
C ASP A 197 16.23 6.01 -7.62
N LYS A 198 17.04 5.47 -8.54
CA LYS A 198 16.55 5.04 -9.85
C LYS A 198 15.58 3.87 -9.72
N PHE A 199 15.94 2.91 -8.88
CA PHE A 199 15.18 1.69 -8.65
C PHE A 199 14.64 1.68 -7.23
N LEU A 200 13.36 1.38 -7.07
CA LEU A 200 12.73 1.13 -5.78
C LEU A 200 12.40 -0.35 -5.69
N MET A 201 12.84 -1.01 -4.63
CA MET A 201 12.34 -2.32 -4.24
C MET A 201 11.24 -2.11 -3.20
N ILE A 202 10.02 -2.50 -3.53
CA ILE A 202 8.86 -2.43 -2.64
C ILE A 202 8.30 -3.84 -2.52
N GLY A 203 8.41 -4.43 -1.33
CA GLY A 203 8.17 -5.86 -1.14
C GLY A 203 9.12 -6.69 -2.01
N ASP A 204 8.58 -7.41 -3.00
CA ASP A 204 9.36 -8.23 -3.94
C ASP A 204 9.33 -7.64 -5.37
N THR A 205 8.78 -6.44 -5.56
CA THR A 205 8.61 -5.80 -6.88
C THR A 205 9.56 -4.63 -7.06
N VAL A 206 10.23 -4.61 -8.22
CA VAL A 206 11.12 -3.52 -8.62
C VAL A 206 10.36 -2.49 -9.46
N TYR A 207 10.53 -1.22 -9.12
CA TYR A 207 10.03 -0.09 -9.89
C TYR A 207 11.18 0.79 -10.37
N THR A 208 11.01 1.46 -11.51
CA THR A 208 11.99 2.40 -12.09
C THR A 208 11.33 3.69 -12.52
N CYS A 209 12.06 4.82 -12.42
CA CYS A 209 11.63 6.13 -12.90
C CYS A 209 12.25 6.52 -14.26
N VAL A 210 13.15 5.69 -14.79
CA VAL A 210 13.82 5.93 -16.08
C VAL A 210 13.86 4.66 -16.93
N THR A 211 13.82 4.84 -18.25
CA THR A 211 13.87 3.74 -19.21
C THR A 211 15.30 3.30 -19.51
N GLY A 212 15.53 1.99 -19.52
CA GLY A 212 16.81 1.40 -19.94
C GLY A 212 18.01 1.84 -19.08
N ARG A 213 19.10 2.22 -19.75
CA ARG A 213 20.35 2.66 -19.10
C ARG A 213 20.39 4.15 -18.74
N GLY A 214 19.29 4.88 -18.93
CA GLY A 214 19.21 6.28 -18.54
C GLY A 214 19.41 6.47 -17.04
N THR A 215 19.89 7.66 -16.67
CA THR A 215 20.05 8.12 -15.28
C THR A 215 19.39 9.49 -15.07
N LYS A 216 18.79 10.09 -16.10
CA LYS A 216 18.13 11.39 -16.00
C LYS A 216 16.61 11.22 -16.08
N VAL A 217 15.91 11.70 -15.06
CA VAL A 217 14.44 11.79 -15.07
C VAL A 217 14.05 12.93 -15.99
N ARG A 218 13.23 12.63 -17.00
CA ARG A 218 12.83 13.62 -18.02
C ARG A 218 11.46 14.22 -17.79
N TYR A 219 10.61 13.52 -17.04
CA TYR A 219 9.21 13.90 -16.84
C TYR A 219 8.89 13.83 -15.35
N PHE A 220 8.48 14.96 -14.80
CA PHE A 220 8.01 15.13 -13.43
C PHE A 220 6.96 16.24 -13.43
N SER A 221 6.06 16.22 -12.45
CA SER A 221 5.13 17.34 -12.22
C SER A 221 5.56 18.10 -10.98
N LYS A 222 5.39 19.42 -10.96
CA LYS A 222 5.78 20.30 -9.85
C LYS A 222 4.61 21.20 -9.50
N TYR A 223 4.28 21.26 -8.22
CA TYR A 223 3.18 22.09 -7.71
C TYR A 223 3.57 22.77 -6.40
N PRO A 224 3.12 24.00 -6.15
CA PRO A 224 3.23 24.61 -4.83
C PRO A 224 2.43 23.83 -3.79
N TYR A 225 2.87 23.86 -2.54
CA TYR A 225 2.13 23.26 -1.43
C TYR A 225 2.12 24.15 -0.19
N SER A 226 1.13 23.92 0.67
CA SER A 226 1.07 24.51 2.01
C SER A 226 0.68 23.46 3.03
N VAL A 227 1.32 23.48 4.19
CA VAL A 227 1.01 22.60 5.31
C VAL A 227 0.22 23.36 6.36
N ASN A 228 -0.90 22.81 6.80
CA ASN A 228 -1.74 23.36 7.86
C ASN A 228 -2.06 22.28 8.88
N GLY A 229 -1.26 22.23 9.95
CA GLY A 229 -1.36 21.19 10.99
C GLY A 229 -1.26 19.79 10.38
N ASP A 230 -2.35 19.03 10.50
CA ASP A 230 -2.44 17.64 10.06
C ASP A 230 -2.93 17.49 8.62
N THR A 231 -2.82 18.54 7.80
CA THR A 231 -3.22 18.53 6.39
C THR A 231 -2.18 19.18 5.49
N ILE A 232 -2.09 18.70 4.26
CA ILE A 232 -1.30 19.29 3.19
C ILE A 232 -2.21 19.64 2.02
N THR A 233 -2.11 20.87 1.52
CA THR A 233 -2.81 21.32 0.31
C THR A 233 -1.80 21.46 -0.81
N ILE A 234 -2.06 20.78 -1.92
CA ILE A 234 -1.27 20.85 -3.15
C ILE A 234 -2.06 21.70 -4.14
N MET A 235 -1.45 22.81 -4.56
CA MET A 235 -2.09 23.82 -5.41
C MET A 235 -1.96 23.43 -6.88
N GLN A 236 -2.88 22.60 -7.35
CA GLN A 236 -3.08 22.25 -8.76
C GLN A 236 -4.20 23.14 -9.35
N ASP A 237 -4.59 22.93 -10.61
CA ASP A 237 -5.76 23.56 -11.25
C ASP A 237 -7.02 23.58 -10.33
N ASP A 238 -7.19 22.53 -9.53
CA ASP A 238 -8.06 22.51 -8.35
C ASP A 238 -7.21 22.20 -7.11
N ASP A 239 -7.29 23.05 -6.07
CA ASP A 239 -6.60 22.82 -4.80
C ASP A 239 -7.05 21.49 -4.17
N ARG A 240 -6.11 20.56 -3.97
CA ARG A 240 -6.38 19.27 -3.34
C ARG A 240 -5.77 19.23 -1.96
N THR A 241 -6.61 18.94 -0.96
CA THR A 241 -6.18 18.81 0.43
C THR A 241 -6.18 17.34 0.84
N PHE A 242 -5.06 16.90 1.41
CA PHE A 242 -4.82 15.55 1.87
C PHE A 242 -4.55 15.55 3.37
N PRO A 243 -4.93 14.47 4.10
CA PRO A 243 -4.46 14.29 5.47
C PRO A 243 -2.94 14.13 5.47
N LEU A 244 -2.28 14.58 6.53
CA LEU A 244 -0.84 14.50 6.70
C LEU A 244 -0.54 13.72 7.99
N TYR A 245 0.07 12.55 7.82
CA TYR A 245 0.54 11.73 8.93
C TYR A 245 2.05 11.59 8.86
N ILE A 246 2.75 12.00 9.92
CA ILE A 246 4.21 11.87 10.04
C ILE A 246 4.51 11.07 11.30
N SER A 247 5.42 10.10 11.20
CA SER A 247 5.88 9.35 12.36
C SER A 247 6.69 10.22 13.32
N HIS A 248 6.73 9.85 14.60
CA HIS A 248 7.43 10.64 15.63
C HIS A 248 8.93 10.84 15.33
N ASN A 249 9.55 9.86 14.68
CA ASN A 249 10.96 9.91 14.26
C ASN A 249 11.17 10.61 12.89
N GLY A 250 10.11 11.06 12.22
CA GLY A 250 10.17 11.73 10.92
C GLY A 250 10.58 10.83 9.74
N SER A 251 10.65 9.51 9.91
CA SER A 251 11.09 8.60 8.85
C SER A 251 9.97 8.11 7.93
N LEU A 252 8.71 8.22 8.37
CA LEU A 252 7.53 7.73 7.65
C LEU A 252 6.51 8.85 7.49
N LEU A 253 5.88 8.86 6.33
CA LEU A 253 4.87 9.82 5.92
C LEU A 253 3.71 9.07 5.27
N SER A 254 2.48 9.51 5.52
CA SER A 254 1.34 9.11 4.69
C SER A 254 0.46 10.32 4.37
N LEU A 255 -0.01 10.35 3.13
CA LEU A 255 -0.93 11.37 2.61
C LEU A 255 -2.34 10.81 2.36
N SER A 256 -2.59 9.56 2.77
CA SER A 256 -3.83 8.85 2.53
C SER A 256 -4.63 8.67 3.82
N GLU A 257 -5.91 8.29 3.70
CA GLU A 257 -6.67 7.82 4.85
C GLU A 257 -6.13 6.47 5.35
N PRO A 258 -6.18 6.21 6.66
CA PRO A 258 -5.69 4.96 7.20
C PRO A 258 -6.49 3.77 6.68
N TYR A 259 -5.80 2.72 6.24
CA TYR A 259 -6.43 1.49 5.77
C TYR A 259 -7.11 0.72 6.92
N LEU A 260 -6.46 0.69 8.09
CA LEU A 260 -7.04 0.18 9.33
C LEU A 260 -6.69 1.10 10.49
N THR A 261 -7.55 1.09 11.50
CA THR A 261 -7.33 1.76 12.78
C THR A 261 -7.39 0.72 13.89
N LYS A 262 -6.59 0.91 14.94
CA LYS A 262 -6.65 0.01 16.10
C LYS A 262 -8.03 0.11 16.74
N SER A 263 -8.69 -1.03 16.87
CA SER A 263 -10.04 -1.09 17.41
C SER A 263 -10.01 -0.85 18.92
N LYS A 264 -11.11 -0.29 19.41
CA LYS A 264 -11.38 -0.19 20.86
C LYS A 264 -12.02 -1.45 21.42
N VAL A 265 -12.40 -2.40 20.55
CA VAL A 265 -12.97 -3.68 20.96
C VAL A 265 -11.89 -4.50 21.64
N GLU A 266 -12.14 -4.95 22.87
CA GLU A 266 -11.22 -5.81 23.63
C GLU A 266 -11.55 -7.30 23.44
N ASP A 267 -12.84 -7.64 23.38
CA ASP A 267 -13.34 -9.00 23.21
C ASP A 267 -14.10 -9.12 21.88
N LEU A 268 -13.38 -9.58 20.85
CA LEU A 268 -13.91 -9.75 19.50
C LEU A 268 -15.03 -10.81 19.43
N PRO A 269 -14.89 -12.02 20.02
CA PRO A 269 -15.99 -12.98 20.09
C PRO A 269 -17.27 -12.43 20.72
N ALA A 270 -17.16 -11.68 21.84
CA ALA A 270 -18.33 -11.09 22.48
C ALA A 270 -18.98 -10.02 21.60
N GLU A 271 -18.19 -9.18 20.93
CA GLU A 271 -18.69 -8.17 19.99
C GLU A 271 -19.43 -8.81 18.80
N ILE A 272 -18.87 -9.87 18.22
CA ILE A 272 -19.51 -10.64 17.14
C ILE A 272 -20.85 -11.21 17.62
N ALA A 273 -20.88 -11.85 18.79
CA ALA A 273 -22.10 -12.43 19.33
C ALA A 273 -23.16 -11.35 19.65
N ALA A 274 -22.75 -10.22 20.23
CA ALA A 274 -23.63 -9.10 20.54
C ALA A 274 -24.23 -8.51 19.26
N HIS A 275 -23.40 -8.24 18.24
CA HIS A 275 -23.84 -7.72 16.96
C HIS A 275 -24.80 -8.68 16.24
N ASN A 276 -24.45 -9.96 16.18
CA ASN A 276 -25.25 -10.98 15.49
C ASN A 276 -26.57 -11.30 16.21
N SER A 277 -26.69 -10.94 17.50
CA SER A 277 -27.95 -11.07 18.26
C SER A 277 -28.98 -9.97 17.95
N LEU A 278 -28.56 -8.88 17.29
CA LEU A 278 -29.45 -7.77 16.95
C LEU A 278 -30.54 -8.25 16.00
N ARG A 279 -31.80 -7.96 16.36
CA ARG A 279 -32.94 -8.25 15.49
C ARG A 279 -33.03 -7.18 14.42
N HIS A 280 -32.84 -7.58 13.17
CA HIS A 280 -33.00 -6.69 12.02
C HIS A 280 -34.48 -6.59 11.65
N PHE A 281 -35.00 -5.37 11.67
CA PHE A 281 -36.35 -5.13 11.17
C PHE A 281 -36.35 -5.31 9.65
N PRO A 282 -37.38 -5.95 9.09
CA PRO A 282 -37.49 -6.05 7.64
C PRO A 282 -37.48 -4.64 7.05
N ILE A 283 -36.57 -4.40 6.09
CA ILE A 283 -36.52 -3.13 5.35
C ILE A 283 -37.90 -2.94 4.73
N LYS A 284 -38.53 -1.79 5.02
CA LYS A 284 -39.80 -1.45 4.39
C LYS A 284 -39.58 -1.49 2.87
N PRO A 285 -40.35 -2.29 2.11
CA PRO A 285 -40.14 -2.39 0.68
C PRO A 285 -40.28 -1.01 0.04
N TRP A 286 -39.39 -0.70 -0.93
CA TRP A 286 -39.42 0.59 -1.65
C TRP A 286 -40.76 0.85 -2.32
N PHE A 287 -41.41 -0.21 -2.77
CA PHE A 287 -42.77 -0.18 -3.27
C PHE A 287 -43.70 -0.70 -2.18
N LYS A 288 -44.71 0.10 -1.84
CA LYS A 288 -45.89 -0.49 -1.21
C LYS A 288 -46.58 -1.31 -2.30
N LEU A 289 -46.78 -2.60 -2.05
CA LEU A 289 -47.43 -3.53 -2.98
C LEU A 289 -48.79 -3.02 -3.50
N TRP A 290 -49.42 -2.15 -2.73
CA TRP A 290 -50.75 -1.58 -2.97
C TRP A 290 -50.76 -0.20 -3.65
N ASP A 291 -49.60 0.45 -3.82
CA ASP A 291 -49.47 1.74 -4.54
C ASP A 291 -48.97 1.54 -5.99
N LEU A 292 -49.07 0.30 -6.54
CA LEU A 292 -48.84 0.09 -7.98
C LEU A 292 -50.00 0.68 -8.77
N ASP A 293 -49.84 1.92 -9.23
CA ASP A 293 -50.63 2.45 -10.32
C ASP A 293 -50.07 1.90 -11.64
N PHE A 294 -50.76 0.92 -12.21
CA PHE A 294 -50.39 0.33 -13.49
C PHE A 294 -50.72 1.25 -14.68
N HIS A 295 -51.19 2.49 -14.43
CA HIS A 295 -51.61 3.45 -15.44
C HIS A 295 -52.47 2.79 -16.51
N TRP A 296 -53.46 2.00 -16.08
CA TRP A 296 -54.29 1.18 -16.97
C TRP A 296 -54.97 2.00 -18.07
N GLU A 297 -55.33 3.25 -17.76
CA GLU A 297 -55.89 4.20 -18.72
C GLU A 297 -54.91 4.56 -19.85
N GLU A 298 -53.62 4.76 -19.54
CA GLU A 298 -52.58 5.01 -20.56
C GLU A 298 -52.26 3.75 -21.38
N ILE A 299 -52.26 2.57 -20.74
CA ILE A 299 -52.10 1.29 -21.42
C ILE A 299 -53.26 1.06 -22.40
N GLU A 300 -54.50 1.31 -22.00
CA GLU A 300 -55.67 1.22 -22.89
C GLU A 300 -55.63 2.26 -24.00
N TYR A 301 -55.22 3.50 -23.70
CA TYR A 301 -55.03 4.55 -24.69
C TYR A 301 -53.98 4.15 -25.73
N LEU A 302 -52.85 3.57 -25.35
CA LEU A 302 -51.83 3.09 -26.29
C LEU A 302 -52.31 1.87 -27.09
N ARG A 303 -53.12 0.98 -26.48
CA ARG A 303 -53.68 -0.21 -27.14
C ARG A 303 -54.73 0.15 -28.18
N ASN A 304 -55.58 1.12 -27.88
CA ASN A 304 -56.75 1.47 -28.70
C ASN A 304 -56.49 2.70 -29.60
N GLY A 305 -55.59 3.60 -29.19
CA GLY A 305 -55.30 4.88 -29.84
C GLY A 305 -54.23 4.86 -30.95
N ARG A 306 -53.67 3.69 -31.30
CA ARG A 306 -52.77 3.50 -32.45
C ARG A 306 -53.45 2.94 -33.70
N ARG A 307 -54.78 2.94 -33.78
CA ARG A 307 -55.50 2.74 -35.05
C ARG A 307 -55.80 4.08 -35.72
N LYS A 308 -54.89 4.52 -36.59
CA LYS A 308 -55.27 5.15 -37.85
C LYS A 308 -55.20 4.08 -38.94
#